data_AF-A0A453M4Z1-F1
#
_entry.id   AF-A0A453M4Z1-F1
#
_cell.length_a   1.000
_cell.length_b   1.000
_cell.length_c   1.000
_cell.angle_alpha   90.00
_cell.angle_beta   90.00
_cell.angle_gamma   90.00
#
_symmetry.space_group_name_H-M   'P 1'
#
loop_
_entity.id
_entity.type
_entity.pdbx_description
1 polymer ?
#
loop_
_entity_poly.entity_id
_entity_poly.type
_entity_poly.pdbx_seq_one_letter_code
_entity_poly.pdbx_strand_id
1 'polypeptide(L)'
;VTVVARPRRRDGAASSQFMVELLGTKAVQGEEPPRILHFNPRMRGDFTGRPVIELNTCYRMQWALPQRCEGPASRPDDDRVDGEVKCEKWTRDDGPKTEDSSNIKWLLNSLIGKPEPDKVSVDQAYPFAEGKLFVLTITAGLVGYHVNVDGRHVASFPYRTV
;
A
#
# COMPACT_ATOMS: atom_id res chain seq x y z
N VAL A 1 -5.97 -8.34 -12.32
CA VAL A 1 -4.69 -8.09 -13.02
C VAL A 1 -3.56 -8.54 -12.12
N THR A 2 -2.60 -9.32 -12.61
CA THR A 2 -1.42 -9.73 -11.82
C THR A 2 -0.15 -9.29 -12.53
N VAL A 3 0.76 -8.65 -11.80
CA VAL A 3 2.04 -8.12 -12.28
C VAL A 3 3.15 -8.72 -11.42
N VAL A 4 4.15 -9.31 -12.07
CA VAL A 4 5.39 -9.76 -11.41
C VAL A 4 6.51 -8.84 -11.86
N ALA A 5 7.14 -8.15 -10.92
CA ALA A 5 8.16 -7.16 -11.24
C ALA A 5 9.23 -7.04 -10.15
N ARG A 6 10.36 -6.44 -10.54
CA ARG A 6 11.47 -6.10 -9.65
C ARG A 6 11.82 -4.62 -9.86
N PRO A 7 11.40 -3.71 -8.96
CA PRO A 7 11.61 -2.29 -9.17
C PRO A 7 13.10 -1.97 -8.98
N ARG A 8 13.63 -1.07 -9.80
CA ARG A 8 15.00 -0.59 -9.70
C ARG A 8 15.00 0.91 -9.56
N ARG A 9 15.84 1.44 -8.69
CA ARG A 9 16.12 2.87 -8.67
C ARG A 9 16.95 3.23 -9.89
N ARG A 10 16.59 4.32 -10.55
CA ARG A 10 17.39 4.92 -11.61
C ARG A 10 18.56 5.66 -10.99
N ASP A 11 19.75 5.48 -11.54
CA ASP A 11 20.95 6.20 -11.08
C ASP A 11 20.72 7.72 -11.13
N GLY A 12 21.07 8.41 -10.03
CA GLY A 12 20.85 9.84 -9.88
C GLY A 12 19.40 10.27 -9.61
N ALA A 13 18.43 9.34 -9.53
CA ALA A 13 17.04 9.69 -9.21
C ALA A 13 16.88 10.09 -7.73
N ALA A 14 16.21 11.22 -7.51
CA ALA A 14 15.87 11.73 -6.17
C ALA A 14 14.78 10.90 -5.47
N SER A 15 13.96 10.16 -6.24
CA SER A 15 12.90 9.31 -5.73
C SER A 15 13.01 7.88 -6.24
N SER A 16 12.40 6.96 -5.49
CA SER A 16 12.28 5.55 -5.87
C SER A 16 10.81 5.16 -5.81
N GLN A 17 10.21 5.01 -6.99
CA GLN A 17 8.78 4.74 -7.15
C GLN A 17 8.50 4.01 -8.45
N PHE A 18 7.33 3.40 -8.53
CA PHE A 18 6.73 2.94 -9.78
C PHE A 18 5.22 3.22 -9.74
N MET A 19 4.54 2.97 -10.85
CA MET A 19 3.11 3.21 -10.97
C MET A 19 2.48 2.03 -11.69
N VAL A 20 1.26 1.68 -11.28
CA VAL A 20 0.36 0.83 -12.06
C VAL A 20 -0.92 1.60 -12.24
N GLU A 21 -1.31 1.80 -13.50
CA GLU A 21 -2.50 2.57 -13.84
C GLU A 21 -3.50 1.68 -14.58
N LEU A 22 -4.75 1.69 -14.13
CA LEU A 22 -5.87 1.21 -14.93
C LEU A 22 -6.47 2.41 -15.64
N LEU A 23 -6.51 2.33 -16.96
CA LEU A 23 -7.05 3.37 -17.82
C LEU A 23 -8.50 3.04 -18.17
N GLY A 24 -9.38 4.04 -18.09
CA GLY A 24 -10.75 3.95 -18.57
C GLY A 24 -10.82 4.09 -20.09
N THR A 25 -12.02 3.91 -20.63
CA THR A 25 -12.29 4.15 -22.04
C THR A 25 -12.25 5.64 -22.36
N LYS A 26 -11.71 6.01 -23.52
CA LYS A 26 -11.78 7.39 -24.02
C LYS A 26 -13.24 7.77 -24.27
N ALA A 27 -13.67 8.92 -23.77
CA ALA A 27 -15.00 9.45 -24.06
C ALA A 27 -15.03 10.17 -25.42
N VAL A 28 -13.93 10.84 -25.78
CA VAL A 28 -13.79 11.61 -27.02
C VAL A 28 -12.51 11.21 -27.76
N GLN A 29 -12.57 11.16 -29.09
CA GLN A 29 -11.40 10.91 -29.92
C GLN A 29 -10.37 12.04 -29.78
N GLY A 30 -9.12 11.68 -29.49
CA GLY A 30 -8.04 12.64 -29.27
C GLY A 30 -7.79 13.00 -27.80
N GLU A 31 -8.71 12.67 -26.88
CA GLU A 31 -8.47 12.83 -25.44
C GLU A 31 -7.56 11.72 -24.89
N GLU A 32 -6.85 12.05 -23.82
CA GLU A 32 -6.16 11.07 -22.98
C GLU A 32 -7.18 10.30 -22.14
N PRO A 33 -7.09 8.95 -22.04
CA PRO A 33 -8.06 8.20 -21.24
C PRO A 33 -7.94 8.57 -19.75
N PRO A 34 -9.05 8.54 -19.00
CA PRO A 34 -9.00 8.77 -17.57
C PRO A 34 -8.24 7.64 -16.87
N ARG A 35 -7.59 7.96 -15.74
CA ARG A 35 -7.01 6.96 -14.85
C ARG A 35 -8.04 6.61 -13.80
N ILE A 36 -8.70 5.47 -13.99
CA ILE A 36 -9.72 4.95 -13.08
C ILE A 36 -9.10 4.32 -11.82
N LEU A 37 -7.80 3.99 -11.89
CA LEU A 37 -6.96 3.70 -10.74
C LEU A 37 -5.53 4.14 -11.07
N HIS A 38 -4.96 4.97 -10.21
CA HIS A 38 -3.53 5.30 -10.18
C HIS A 38 -2.95 4.77 -8.88
N PHE A 39 -2.20 3.67 -8.96
CA PHE A 39 -1.51 3.06 -7.82
C PHE A 39 -0.03 3.41 -7.89
N ASN A 40 0.44 4.28 -6.98
CA ASN A 40 1.80 4.80 -6.98
C ASN A 40 2.50 4.54 -5.63
N PRO A 41 3.10 3.34 -5.47
CA PRO A 41 3.99 3.07 -4.35
C PRO A 41 5.32 3.83 -4.53
N ARG A 42 5.70 4.52 -3.46
CA ARG A 42 6.97 5.24 -3.33
C ARG A 42 7.76 4.57 -2.20
N MET A 43 8.87 3.93 -2.54
CA MET A 43 9.81 3.33 -1.57
C MET A 43 10.64 4.41 -0.88
N ARG A 44 10.94 5.49 -1.61
CA ARG A 44 11.65 6.68 -1.10
C ARG A 44 11.02 7.91 -1.76
N GLY A 45 9.98 8.48 -1.12
CA GLY A 45 9.12 9.51 -1.70
C GLY A 45 8.93 10.75 -0.82
N ASP A 46 8.34 11.79 -1.41
CA ASP A 46 7.80 13.01 -0.79
C ASP A 46 8.79 13.90 -0.05
N PHE A 47 10.07 13.86 -0.40
CA PHE A 47 11.17 14.58 0.28
C PHE A 47 11.42 14.13 1.73
N THR A 48 10.42 13.54 2.39
CA THR A 48 10.54 12.95 3.73
C THR A 48 11.41 11.70 3.76
N GLY A 49 11.62 11.06 2.60
CA GLY A 49 12.34 9.80 2.47
C GLY A 49 11.57 8.59 3.00
N ARG A 50 10.33 8.78 3.46
CA ARG A 50 9.47 7.72 4.00
C ARG A 50 8.74 6.99 2.87
N PRO A 51 8.46 5.68 3.05
CA PRO A 51 7.65 4.95 2.10
C PRO A 51 6.17 5.31 2.22
N VAL A 52 5.48 5.39 1.09
CA VAL A 52 4.04 5.67 1.01
C VAL A 52 3.43 4.92 -0.15
N ILE A 53 2.16 4.55 -0.04
CA ILE A 53 1.34 4.15 -1.18
C ILE A 53 0.29 5.23 -1.40
N GLU A 54 0.31 5.83 -2.59
CA GLU A 54 -0.71 6.79 -3.01
C GLU A 54 -1.65 6.13 -4.02
N LEU A 55 -2.95 6.24 -3.78
CA LEU A 55 -4.00 5.79 -4.68
C LEU A 55 -4.87 6.97 -5.07
N ASN A 56 -5.14 7.12 -6.37
CA ASN A 56 -5.97 8.22 -6.86
C ASN A 56 -6.71 7.87 -8.15
N THR A 57 -7.56 8.80 -8.59
CA THR A 57 -8.15 8.84 -9.93
C THR A 57 -7.82 10.17 -10.60
N CYS A 58 -7.72 10.14 -11.93
CA CYS A 58 -7.53 11.33 -12.74
C CYS A 58 -8.55 11.34 -13.87
N TYR A 59 -9.39 12.38 -13.89
CA TYR A 59 -10.42 12.58 -14.92
C TYR A 59 -10.24 13.95 -15.53
N ARG A 60 -10.26 14.04 -16.88
CA ARG A 60 -10.01 15.28 -17.62
C ARG A 60 -8.76 16.03 -17.14
N MET A 61 -7.69 15.28 -16.90
CA MET A 61 -6.40 15.78 -16.39
C MET A 61 -6.46 16.42 -14.99
N GLN A 62 -7.53 16.16 -14.23
CA GLN A 62 -7.68 16.60 -12.85
C GLN A 62 -7.60 15.41 -11.90
N TRP A 63 -6.63 15.47 -10.98
CA TRP A 63 -6.50 14.51 -9.90
C TRP A 63 -7.54 14.76 -8.81
N ALA A 64 -8.15 13.70 -8.30
CA ALA A 64 -9.00 13.78 -7.12
C ALA A 64 -8.16 13.88 -5.83
N LEU A 65 -8.81 13.97 -4.66
CA LEU A 65 -8.11 13.93 -3.37
C LEU A 65 -7.42 12.57 -3.18
N PRO A 66 -6.09 12.52 -2.97
CA PRO A 66 -5.38 11.26 -2.91
C PRO A 66 -5.72 10.48 -1.63
N GLN A 67 -5.87 9.16 -1.76
CA GLN A 67 -5.83 8.25 -0.60
C GLN A 67 -4.37 7.85 -0.38
N ARG A 68 -3.84 8.10 0.81
CA ARG A 68 -2.44 7.84 1.14
C ARG A 68 -2.34 6.88 2.31
N CYS A 69 -1.62 5.79 2.10
CA CYS A 69 -1.28 4.84 3.13
C CYS A 69 0.18 5.08 3.55
N GLU A 70 0.39 5.53 4.78
CA GLU A 70 1.68 6.05 5.27
C GLU A 70 2.32 5.15 6.36
N GLY A 71 1.72 3.99 6.62
CA GLY A 71 2.20 3.03 7.64
C GLY A 71 1.14 2.64 8.66
N PRO A 72 0.38 3.57 9.25
CA PRO A 72 -0.76 3.22 10.09
C PRO A 72 -1.88 2.56 9.25
N ALA A 73 -2.58 1.59 9.84
CA ALA A 73 -3.82 1.07 9.24
C ALA A 73 -4.93 2.13 9.28
N SER A 74 -5.91 1.99 8.38
CA SER A 74 -7.19 2.68 8.51
C SER A 74 -7.83 2.41 9.87
N ARG A 75 -8.52 3.41 10.41
CA ARG A 75 -9.18 3.30 11.71
C ARG A 75 -10.35 2.31 11.63
N PRO A 76 -10.75 1.69 12.75
CA PRO A 76 -11.88 0.77 12.76
C PRO A 76 -13.20 1.38 12.28
N ASP A 77 -13.39 2.68 12.51
CA ASP A 77 -14.56 3.49 12.14
C ASP A 77 -14.48 4.12 10.74
N ASP A 78 -13.35 4.00 10.05
CA ASP A 78 -13.22 4.46 8.66
C ASP A 78 -14.07 3.60 7.71
N ASP A 79 -14.62 4.23 6.66
CA ASP A 79 -15.31 3.50 5.60
C ASP A 79 -14.42 2.42 4.98
N ARG A 80 -15.01 1.25 4.78
CA ARG A 80 -14.38 0.07 4.17
C ARG A 80 -14.80 -0.09 2.72
N VAL A 81 -14.01 -0.84 1.95
CA VAL A 81 -14.31 -1.21 0.57
C VAL A 81 -14.53 -2.71 0.57
N ASP A 82 -15.75 -3.18 0.27
CA ASP A 82 -16.10 -4.60 0.31
C ASP A 82 -15.72 -5.31 1.64
N GLY A 83 -15.79 -4.58 2.76
CA GLY A 83 -15.40 -5.06 4.09
C GLY A 83 -13.89 -4.95 4.41
N GLU A 84 -13.06 -4.63 3.42
CA GLU A 84 -11.62 -4.45 3.57
C GLU A 84 -11.24 -3.01 3.93
N VAL A 85 -10.13 -2.87 4.67
CA VAL A 85 -9.59 -1.55 5.06
C VAL A 85 -8.98 -0.83 3.86
N LYS A 86 -9.02 0.50 3.86
CA LYS A 86 -8.40 1.31 2.80
C LYS A 86 -6.87 1.21 2.82
N CYS A 87 -6.28 1.11 4.01
CA CYS A 87 -4.84 0.99 4.23
C CYS A 87 -4.53 -0.05 5.30
N GLU A 88 -3.61 -0.96 5.00
CA GLU A 88 -3.04 -1.89 5.98
C GLU A 88 -1.89 -1.26 6.77
N LYS A 89 -1.64 -1.81 7.97
CA LYS A 89 -0.48 -1.39 8.78
C LYS A 89 0.81 -1.95 8.20
N TRP A 90 1.88 -1.15 8.19
CA TRP A 90 3.24 -1.65 8.07
C TRP A 90 4.23 -0.98 9.03
N THR A 91 5.22 -1.73 9.47
CA THR A 91 6.37 -1.25 10.23
C THR A 91 7.33 -0.45 9.36
N ARG A 92 7.80 0.65 9.93
CA ARG A 92 8.84 1.50 9.38
C ARG A 92 10.18 0.80 9.56
N ASP A 93 10.92 0.59 8.47
CA ASP A 93 12.30 0.11 8.53
C ASP A 93 13.24 1.33 8.60
N ASP A 94 13.11 2.10 9.68
CA ASP A 94 14.05 3.18 10.01
C ASP A 94 15.21 2.52 10.79
N GLY A 95 16.31 2.13 10.12
CA GLY A 95 17.46 1.48 10.78
C GLY A 95 18.16 2.35 11.83
N PRO A 96 19.24 1.90 12.51
CA PRO A 96 19.60 0.53 12.85
C PRO A 96 18.73 0.02 14.01
N LYS A 97 18.49 -1.29 14.04
CA LYS A 97 17.86 -1.94 15.19
C LYS A 97 18.74 -1.69 16.41
N THR A 98 18.28 -0.90 17.36
CA THR A 98 18.66 -1.13 18.75
C THR A 98 18.13 -2.51 19.10
N GLU A 99 18.97 -3.53 18.94
CA GLU A 99 18.85 -4.74 19.74
C GLU A 99 18.89 -4.25 21.19
N ASP A 100 17.74 -4.12 21.83
CA ASP A 100 17.63 -4.21 23.28
C ASP A 100 16.16 -4.21 23.71
N SER A 101 15.81 -5.18 24.57
CA SER A 101 14.55 -5.39 25.30
C SER A 101 13.45 -6.29 24.71
N SER A 102 13.36 -6.52 23.39
CA SER A 102 12.28 -7.38 22.84
C SER A 102 12.49 -8.86 23.17
N ASN A 103 13.74 -9.31 23.23
CA ASN A 103 14.10 -10.70 23.56
C ASN A 103 13.90 -11.07 25.04
N ILE A 104 13.72 -10.10 25.93
CA ILE A 104 13.55 -10.36 27.37
C ILE A 104 12.05 -10.40 27.74
N LYS A 105 11.22 -9.61 27.05
CA LYS A 105 9.77 -9.52 27.32
C LYS A 105 8.99 -10.78 26.94
N TRP A 106 9.37 -11.50 25.87
CA TRP A 106 8.66 -12.73 25.47
C TRP A 106 8.92 -13.90 26.41
N LEU A 107 10.14 -14.01 26.97
CA LEU A 107 10.48 -15.04 27.95
C LEU A 107 9.72 -14.85 29.26
N LEU A 108 9.47 -13.60 29.66
CA LEU A 108 8.72 -13.27 30.88
C LEU A 108 7.20 -13.51 30.76
N ASN A 109 6.64 -13.41 29.55
CA ASN A 109 5.21 -13.65 29.33
C ASN A 109 4.82 -15.14 29.29
N SER A 110 5.79 -16.05 29.31
CA SER A 110 5.57 -17.51 29.28
C SER A 110 5.02 -18.09 30.60
N LEU A 111 4.96 -17.28 31.66
CA LEU A 111 4.59 -17.75 33.01
C LEU A 111 3.18 -17.35 33.48
N ILE A 112 2.38 -16.65 32.66
CA ILE A 112 1.04 -16.21 33.05
C ILE A 112 0.02 -16.61 31.98
N GLY A 113 -1.06 -17.24 32.42
CA GLY A 113 -2.07 -17.92 31.61
C GLY A 113 -2.64 -17.11 30.44
N LYS A 114 -2.87 -17.84 29.35
CA LYS A 114 -3.36 -17.43 28.02
C LYS A 114 -4.66 -16.60 28.07
N PRO A 115 -4.65 -15.31 27.70
CA PRO A 115 -5.78 -14.68 27.04
C PRO A 115 -5.84 -15.17 25.58
N GLU A 116 -7.03 -15.24 25.00
CA GLU A 116 -7.24 -15.58 23.59
C GLU A 116 -6.35 -14.75 22.65
N PRO A 117 -5.86 -15.30 21.52
CA PRO A 117 -5.03 -14.53 20.62
C PRO A 117 -5.92 -13.52 19.89
N ASP A 118 -6.00 -12.31 20.44
CA ASP A 118 -6.24 -11.12 19.64
C ASP A 118 -5.35 -11.24 18.39
N LYS A 119 -5.98 -11.10 17.21
CA LYS A 119 -5.35 -11.20 15.89
C LYS A 119 -3.96 -10.58 15.96
N VAL A 120 -2.92 -11.42 15.96
CA VAL A 120 -1.54 -10.98 16.05
C VAL A 120 -1.30 -10.02 14.89
N SER A 121 -1.30 -8.72 15.17
CA SER A 121 -0.91 -7.72 14.18
C SER A 121 0.58 -7.93 13.95
N VAL A 122 0.91 -8.80 13.01
CA VAL A 122 2.28 -9.00 12.56
C VAL A 122 2.76 -7.61 12.12
N ASP A 123 3.73 -7.08 12.84
CA ASP A 123 4.36 -5.80 12.53
C ASP A 123 5.12 -5.97 11.20
N GLN A 124 4.44 -5.69 10.10
CA GLN A 124 4.80 -6.11 8.74
C GLN A 124 5.59 -5.04 7.99
N ALA A 125 6.67 -5.39 7.29
CA ALA A 125 7.42 -4.40 6.50
C ALA A 125 6.60 -3.80 5.34
N TYR A 126 7.03 -2.63 4.85
CA TYR A 126 6.54 -2.02 3.62
C TYR A 126 6.65 -3.00 2.44
N PRO A 127 5.62 -3.16 1.59
CA PRO A 127 5.52 -4.27 0.64
C PRO A 127 6.44 -4.16 -0.59
N PHE A 128 7.19 -3.08 -0.75
CA PHE A 128 8.08 -2.89 -1.91
C PHE A 128 9.49 -2.49 -1.49
N ALA A 129 10.49 -3.01 -2.21
CA ALA A 129 11.87 -2.56 -2.06
C ALA A 129 12.63 -2.68 -3.39
N GLU A 130 13.61 -1.80 -3.56
CA GLU A 130 14.51 -1.83 -4.72
C GLU A 130 15.20 -3.19 -4.85
N GLY A 131 15.23 -3.74 -6.05
CA GLY A 131 15.87 -5.02 -6.36
C GLY A 131 15.11 -6.27 -5.87
N LYS A 132 14.04 -6.13 -5.09
CA LYS A 132 13.22 -7.26 -4.63
C LYS A 132 12.08 -7.57 -5.60
N LEU A 133 11.87 -8.85 -5.90
CA LEU A 133 10.71 -9.29 -6.67
C LEU A 133 9.45 -9.12 -5.82
N PHE A 134 8.33 -8.79 -6.47
CA PHE A 134 7.00 -8.81 -5.88
C PHE A 134 5.98 -9.36 -6.88
N VAL A 135 4.88 -9.91 -6.36
CA VAL A 135 3.68 -10.26 -7.10
C VAL A 135 2.54 -9.33 -6.68
N LEU A 136 2.18 -8.38 -7.53
CA LEU A 136 1.06 -7.46 -7.32
C LEU A 136 -0.18 -8.03 -7.99
N THR A 137 -1.27 -8.13 -7.25
CA THR A 137 -2.59 -8.47 -7.78
C THR A 137 -3.57 -7.35 -7.49
N ILE A 138 -4.22 -6.84 -8.53
CA ILE A 138 -5.32 -5.88 -8.44
C ILE A 138 -6.60 -6.62 -8.83
N THR A 139 -7.56 -6.66 -7.90
CA THR A 139 -8.87 -7.29 -8.09
C THR A 139 -9.95 -6.21 -8.08
N ALA A 140 -10.90 -6.30 -9.00
CA ALA A 140 -12.10 -5.47 -9.00
C ALA A 140 -13.18 -6.16 -8.13
N GLY A 141 -13.59 -5.51 -7.05
CA GLY A 141 -14.67 -5.91 -6.16
C GLY A 141 -16.01 -5.30 -6.56
N LEU A 142 -16.97 -5.31 -5.62
CA LEU A 142 -18.31 -4.75 -5.85
C LEU A 142 -18.28 -3.22 -5.80
N VAL A 143 -17.55 -2.64 -4.84
CA VAL A 143 -17.50 -1.18 -4.64
C VAL A 143 -16.10 -0.58 -4.77
N GLY A 144 -15.08 -1.37 -5.07
CA GLY A 144 -13.74 -0.83 -5.32
C GLY A 144 -12.70 -1.83 -5.81
N TYR A 145 -11.46 -1.39 -5.85
CA TYR A 145 -10.30 -2.21 -6.18
C TYR A 145 -9.59 -2.67 -4.91
N HIS A 146 -9.11 -3.91 -4.92
CA HIS A 146 -8.29 -4.49 -3.86
C HIS A 146 -6.90 -4.77 -4.38
N VAL A 147 -5.90 -4.32 -3.64
CA VAL A 147 -4.49 -4.50 -3.97
C VAL A 147 -3.89 -5.51 -3.00
N ASN A 148 -3.33 -6.58 -3.55
CA ASN A 148 -2.57 -7.57 -2.82
C ASN A 148 -1.13 -7.63 -3.33
N VAL A 149 -0.16 -7.76 -2.42
CA VAL A 149 1.25 -7.96 -2.73
C VAL A 149 1.71 -9.25 -2.07
N ASP A 150 2.28 -10.16 -2.84
CA ASP A 150 2.76 -11.47 -2.39
C ASP A 150 1.68 -12.25 -1.60
N GLY A 151 0.43 -12.17 -2.09
CA GLY A 151 -0.74 -12.82 -1.50
C GLY A 151 -1.38 -12.06 -0.34
N ARG A 152 -0.76 -10.99 0.17
CA ARG A 152 -1.28 -10.20 1.28
C ARG A 152 -2.02 -8.96 0.80
N HIS A 153 -3.18 -8.67 1.37
CA HIS A 153 -3.85 -7.38 1.17
C HIS A 153 -2.94 -6.22 1.65
N VAL A 154 -2.92 -5.10 0.91
CA VAL A 154 -2.14 -3.90 1.27
C VAL A 154 -2.96 -2.62 1.26
N ALA A 155 -3.95 -2.52 0.37
CA ALA A 155 -4.80 -1.36 0.27
C ALA A 155 -6.07 -1.70 -0.53
N SER A 156 -7.17 -1.06 -0.17
CA SER A 156 -8.39 -1.04 -0.97
C SER A 156 -8.75 0.39 -1.36
N PHE A 157 -9.28 0.57 -2.57
CA PHE A 157 -9.60 1.88 -3.11
C PHE A 157 -11.01 1.87 -3.69
N PRO A 158 -11.93 2.71 -3.20
CA PRO A 158 -13.31 2.72 -3.68
C PRO A 158 -13.37 3.16 -5.14
N TYR A 159 -14.34 2.64 -5.89
CA TYR A 159 -14.67 3.21 -7.19
C TYR A 159 -15.08 4.67 -7.00
N ARG A 160 -14.39 5.57 -7.70
CA ARG A 160 -14.78 6.96 -7.76
C ARG A 160 -15.52 7.19 -9.07
N THR A 161 -16.77 7.57 -8.96
CA THR A 161 -17.51 8.09 -10.10
C THR A 161 -16.88 9.42 -10.51
N VAL A 162 -16.61 9.55 -11.80
CA VAL A 162 -16.12 10.76 -12.45
C VAL A 162 -17.21 11.79 -12.65
#